data_AF-A0A5B8UU43-F1
#
_entry.id   AF-A0A5B8UU43-F1
#
_cell.length_a   1.000
_cell.length_b   1.000
_cell.length_c   1.000
_cell.angle_alpha   90.00
_cell.angle_beta   90.00
_cell.angle_gamma   90.00
#
_symmetry.space_group_name_H-M   'P 1'
#
loop_
_entity.id
_entity.type
_entity.pdbx_description
1 polymer ?
#
loop_
_entity_poly.entity_id
_entity_poly.type
_entity_poly.pdbx_seq_one_letter_code
_entity_poly.pdbx_strand_id
1 'polypeptide(L)'
;MAIPLSEFVKFFPLRANNLAWFFGAGSSVSAGVPSAYDLIWDFKRRIYCAEQSYPLLLFSNLTDPAIREQIQAFFDGQVECPPVDSVEEYSYYFERAFASPVDRSEYIGQQTSGMQLTYGHKVIGILMKHRFINIIFTTNFDKAFENTAAGQFSKLEDWYAADIESGENGMRFLQSGKRPIIVKLHGDYFSTKLKNTSEELQTQDQKLREILALTINTKGLCVMGYSGRDSSVMDVLHEALKISSSFPGGLFWFIRAGSKPLPEVEALINAAIACNKHAELVEIENFDTAWADIIKGFDTIASEDLGPLTVTHQLVNQPLPIPGKRYPLIRLNALEITQYPATARLYRCEAGNMKEVREVIKKQKSNLLAVRKKAGIIGFGSDDDFLSCFKHYGDFEMDLYQITSKDLMYDDSSTKELMVTALAKAIINNKPLRYLRKRERQLIIPDPKKINDANFIQLSKALESSITGYIPRTKLLWTVALEVNIHYLLNKPLLQLMPTIIVAKTSDVTEKKLVAPFVKEATARWFNTKFDTILNGWLKIIFGDEKVVKVSTFSSMTPGVNPTFEIAQTTAYSRSY
;
A
#
# COMPACT_ATOMS: atom_id res chain seq x y z
N MET A 1 16.06 8.79 18.23
CA MET A 1 15.33 9.59 17.21
C MET A 1 15.64 8.95 15.87
N ALA A 2 14.66 8.68 15.01
CA ALA A 2 14.90 8.02 13.74
C ALA A 2 15.36 9.02 12.67
N ILE A 3 16.29 8.59 11.81
CA ILE A 3 16.76 9.39 10.67
C ILE A 3 15.87 9.15 9.45
N PRO A 4 15.73 10.14 8.55
CA PRO A 4 15.03 9.94 7.29
C PRO A 4 15.83 9.00 6.37
N LEU A 5 15.13 8.21 5.55
CA LEU A 5 15.78 7.34 4.54
C LEU A 5 16.78 8.10 3.65
N SER A 6 16.51 9.36 3.32
CA SER A 6 17.39 10.18 2.48
C SER A 6 18.79 10.40 3.06
N GLU A 7 18.96 10.28 4.38
CA GLU A 7 20.27 10.32 5.02
C GLU A 7 21.03 9.01 4.82
N PHE A 8 20.36 7.87 4.98
CA PHE A 8 20.90 6.54 4.69
C PHE A 8 21.34 6.40 3.22
N VAL A 9 20.52 6.87 2.28
CA VAL A 9 20.79 6.80 0.83
C VAL A 9 22.10 7.49 0.44
N LYS A 10 22.50 8.56 1.15
CA LYS A 10 23.74 9.30 0.83
C LYS A 10 25.01 8.48 1.07
N PHE A 11 25.03 7.65 2.11
CA PHE A 11 26.24 6.91 2.48
C PHE A 11 26.18 5.42 2.11
N PHE A 12 24.99 4.87 1.85
CA PHE A 12 24.86 3.45 1.53
C PHE A 12 25.74 3.00 0.35
N PRO A 13 25.81 3.71 -0.80
CA PRO A 13 26.69 3.33 -1.90
C PRO A 13 28.17 3.21 -1.50
N LEU A 14 28.63 4.08 -0.60
CA LEU A 14 30.01 4.07 -0.08
C LEU A 14 30.26 2.93 0.92
N ARG A 15 29.22 2.51 1.65
CA ARG A 15 29.31 1.47 2.70
C ARG A 15 28.80 0.10 2.26
N ALA A 16 28.27 -0.04 1.04
CA ALA A 16 27.57 -1.23 0.56
C ALA A 16 28.35 -2.54 0.81
N ASN A 17 29.64 -2.57 0.48
CA ASN A 17 30.51 -3.73 0.70
C ASN A 17 30.76 -4.06 2.18
N ASN A 18 30.53 -3.12 3.10
CA ASN A 18 30.72 -3.25 4.54
C ASN A 18 29.41 -3.47 5.30
N LEU A 19 28.28 -3.64 4.60
CA LEU A 19 26.97 -3.87 5.18
C LEU A 19 26.44 -5.25 4.75
N ALA A 20 25.87 -5.96 5.72
CA ALA A 20 25.00 -7.11 5.49
C ALA A 20 23.53 -6.67 5.64
N TRP A 21 22.62 -7.42 5.01
CA TRP A 21 21.19 -7.18 5.10
C TRP A 21 20.49 -8.30 5.84
N PHE A 22 19.55 -7.98 6.71
CA PHE A 22 18.65 -8.90 7.37
C PHE A 22 17.23 -8.54 6.98
N PHE A 23 16.52 -9.47 6.35
CA PHE A 23 15.12 -9.29 5.96
C PHE A 23 14.19 -10.17 6.80
N GLY A 24 13.12 -9.59 7.31
CA GLY A 24 12.05 -10.34 7.98
C GLY A 24 10.77 -10.41 7.14
N ALA A 25 9.70 -10.95 7.72
CA ALA A 25 8.45 -11.24 6.98
C ALA A 25 7.84 -9.97 6.33
N GLY A 26 8.11 -8.79 6.88
CA GLY A 26 7.70 -7.50 6.32
C GLY A 26 8.24 -7.21 4.91
N SER A 27 9.34 -7.84 4.48
CA SER A 27 9.84 -7.71 3.11
C SER A 27 8.96 -8.42 2.07
N SER A 28 8.21 -9.43 2.49
CA SER A 28 7.40 -10.28 1.60
C SER A 28 5.90 -9.93 1.62
N VAL A 29 5.46 -8.96 2.43
CA VAL A 29 4.04 -8.58 2.55
C VAL A 29 3.46 -8.11 1.22
N SER A 30 4.15 -7.20 0.52
CA SER A 30 3.74 -6.74 -0.81
C SER A 30 3.79 -7.87 -1.87
N ALA A 31 4.52 -8.96 -1.60
CA ALA A 31 4.64 -10.13 -2.47
C ALA A 31 3.46 -11.10 -2.33
N GLY A 32 2.50 -10.81 -1.44
CA GLY A 32 1.36 -11.65 -1.13
C GLY A 32 1.58 -12.63 0.01
N VAL A 33 2.71 -12.56 0.71
CA VAL A 33 3.01 -13.43 1.88
C VAL A 33 2.57 -12.71 3.16
N PRO A 34 1.72 -13.31 4.01
CA PRO A 34 1.28 -12.68 5.26
C PRO A 34 2.45 -12.49 6.24
N SER A 35 2.41 -11.40 7.01
CA SER A 35 3.37 -11.21 8.10
C SER A 35 3.08 -12.14 9.28
N ALA A 36 4.05 -12.32 10.19
CA ALA A 36 3.83 -13.08 11.43
C ALA A 36 2.64 -12.54 12.24
N TYR A 37 2.42 -11.22 12.22
CA TYR A 37 1.29 -10.59 12.87
C TYR A 37 -0.05 -10.93 12.19
N ASP A 38 -0.09 -10.95 10.85
CA ASP A 38 -1.28 -11.36 10.10
C ASP A 38 -1.61 -12.85 10.37
N LEU A 39 -0.58 -13.69 10.45
CA LEU A 39 -0.71 -15.10 10.78
C LEU A 39 -1.26 -15.33 12.20
N ILE A 40 -0.77 -14.59 13.21
CA ILE A 40 -1.32 -14.64 14.58
C ILE A 40 -2.84 -14.40 14.56
N TRP A 41 -3.29 -13.38 13.84
CA TRP A 41 -4.71 -13.08 13.73
C TRP A 41 -5.49 -14.14 12.97
N ASP A 42 -4.90 -14.77 11.95
CA ASP A 42 -5.52 -15.90 11.26
C ASP A 42 -5.68 -17.12 12.19
N PHE A 43 -4.65 -17.43 12.98
CA PHE A 43 -4.68 -18.51 13.97
C PHE A 43 -5.76 -18.25 15.03
N LYS A 44 -5.75 -17.05 15.63
CA LYS A 44 -6.77 -16.59 16.58
C LYS A 44 -8.18 -16.71 15.99
N ARG A 45 -8.38 -16.27 14.74
CA ARG A 45 -9.66 -16.40 14.04
C ARG A 45 -10.09 -17.85 13.90
N ARG A 46 -9.18 -18.75 13.50
CA ARG A 46 -9.49 -20.18 13.33
C ARG A 46 -9.91 -20.83 14.64
N ILE A 47 -9.14 -20.59 15.70
CA ILE A 47 -9.43 -21.10 17.03
C ILE A 47 -10.77 -20.57 17.52
N TYR A 48 -10.98 -19.25 17.46
CA TYR A 48 -12.22 -18.61 17.87
C TYR A 48 -13.44 -19.16 17.12
N CYS A 49 -13.37 -19.23 15.78
CA CYS A 49 -14.46 -19.75 14.97
C CYS A 49 -14.74 -21.23 15.25
N ALA A 50 -13.71 -22.05 15.45
CA ALA A 50 -13.88 -23.45 15.78
C ALA A 50 -14.53 -23.65 17.15
N GLU A 51 -14.02 -22.97 18.19
CA GLU A 51 -14.53 -23.11 19.57
C GLU A 51 -15.92 -22.49 19.75
N GLN A 52 -16.26 -21.45 19.00
CA GLN A 52 -17.58 -20.81 19.03
C GLN A 52 -18.55 -21.33 17.97
N SER A 53 -18.14 -22.34 17.17
CA SER A 53 -18.96 -22.91 16.08
C SER A 53 -19.43 -21.87 15.03
N TYR A 54 -18.60 -20.87 14.74
CA TYR A 54 -18.87 -19.89 13.69
C TYR A 54 -18.21 -20.27 12.35
N PRO A 55 -18.86 -20.00 11.21
CA PRO A 55 -18.19 -20.07 9.91
C PRO A 55 -17.05 -19.06 9.79
N LEU A 56 -15.86 -19.50 9.32
CA LEU A 56 -14.70 -18.64 9.11
C LEU A 56 -14.99 -17.40 8.24
N LEU A 57 -15.88 -17.55 7.25
CA LEU A 57 -16.24 -16.48 6.31
C LEU A 57 -16.80 -15.24 7.02
N LEU A 58 -17.50 -15.41 8.15
CA LEU A 58 -18.05 -14.30 8.94
C LEU A 58 -16.96 -13.39 9.52
N PHE A 59 -15.76 -13.94 9.75
CA PHE A 59 -14.63 -13.26 10.37
C PHE A 59 -13.46 -13.05 9.40
N SER A 60 -13.73 -13.08 8.09
CA SER A 60 -12.71 -12.98 7.03
C SER A 60 -11.95 -11.64 7.00
N ASN A 61 -12.61 -10.53 7.37
CA ASN A 61 -11.99 -9.21 7.36
C ASN A 61 -11.21 -8.88 8.64
N LEU A 62 -10.02 -9.47 8.77
CA LEU A 62 -9.13 -9.21 9.92
C LEU A 62 -8.51 -7.80 9.92
N THR A 63 -8.86 -6.91 8.99
CA THR A 63 -8.47 -5.49 9.07
C THR A 63 -9.43 -4.65 9.92
N ASP A 64 -10.60 -5.19 10.26
CA ASP A 64 -11.59 -4.50 11.09
C ASP A 64 -11.21 -4.57 12.59
N PRO A 65 -10.96 -3.42 13.26
CA PRO A 65 -10.61 -3.39 14.67
C PRO A 65 -11.68 -4.02 15.58
N ALA A 66 -12.96 -3.91 15.23
CA ALA A 66 -14.04 -4.45 16.04
C ALA A 66 -14.05 -5.99 16.02
N ILE A 67 -13.72 -6.59 14.87
CA ILE A 67 -13.55 -8.04 14.75
C ILE A 67 -12.36 -8.50 15.57
N ARG A 68 -11.24 -7.79 15.49
CA ARG A 68 -10.04 -8.09 16.29
C ARG A 68 -10.32 -7.99 17.79
N GLU A 69 -11.01 -6.94 18.23
CA GLU A 69 -11.40 -6.74 19.62
C GLU A 69 -12.34 -7.85 20.11
N GLN A 70 -13.31 -8.27 19.30
CA GLN A 70 -14.20 -9.39 19.64
C GLN A 70 -13.43 -10.71 19.77
N ILE A 71 -12.56 -11.03 18.82
CA ILE A 71 -11.72 -12.23 18.86
C ILE A 71 -10.77 -12.17 20.07
N GLN A 72 -10.19 -11.01 20.35
CA GLN A 72 -9.27 -10.85 21.47
C GLN A 72 -9.97 -11.00 22.82
N ALA A 73 -11.14 -10.39 23.01
CA ALA A 73 -11.90 -10.49 24.24
C ALA A 73 -12.23 -11.95 24.63
N PHE A 74 -12.38 -12.82 23.62
CA PHE A 74 -12.53 -14.26 23.84
C PHE A 74 -11.28 -14.90 24.44
N PHE A 75 -10.08 -14.54 23.96
CA PHE A 75 -8.82 -15.06 24.49
C PHE A 75 -8.44 -14.43 25.83
N ASP A 76 -8.71 -13.12 26.02
CA ASP A 76 -8.48 -12.43 27.29
C ASP A 76 -9.32 -13.01 28.44
N GLY A 77 -10.45 -13.65 28.13
CA GLY A 77 -11.27 -14.38 29.09
C GLY A 77 -10.71 -15.75 29.51
N GLN A 78 -9.61 -16.22 28.90
CA GLN A 78 -8.98 -17.51 29.18
C GLN A 78 -7.67 -17.33 29.94
N VAL A 79 -7.41 -18.18 30.95
CA VAL A 79 -6.28 -18.02 31.89
C VAL A 79 -4.91 -18.29 31.23
N GLU A 80 -4.83 -19.14 30.21
CA GLU A 80 -3.57 -19.60 29.61
C GLU A 80 -3.20 -18.88 28.30
N CYS A 81 -3.96 -17.87 27.87
CA CYS A 81 -3.68 -17.19 26.61
C CYS A 81 -2.66 -16.06 26.79
N PRO A 82 -1.66 -15.94 25.89
CA PRO A 82 -0.72 -14.83 25.92
C PRO A 82 -1.44 -13.50 25.66
N PRO A 83 -1.00 -12.40 26.29
CA PRO A 83 -1.57 -11.08 26.06
C PRO A 83 -1.30 -10.60 24.63
N VAL A 84 -2.07 -9.61 24.16
CA VAL A 84 -1.82 -8.96 22.88
C VAL A 84 -0.39 -8.44 22.82
N ASP A 85 0.26 -8.65 21.69
CA ASP A 85 1.63 -8.27 21.36
C ASP A 85 2.72 -8.97 22.18
N SER A 86 2.41 -10.02 22.96
CA SER A 86 3.44 -10.86 23.57
C SER A 86 4.29 -11.58 22.50
N VAL A 87 5.54 -11.89 22.85
CA VAL A 87 6.47 -12.58 21.93
C VAL A 87 6.07 -14.05 21.72
N GLU A 88 5.35 -14.62 22.69
CA GLU A 88 4.87 -16.00 22.69
C GLU A 88 3.62 -16.22 21.81
N GLU A 89 2.91 -15.15 21.40
CA GLU A 89 1.65 -15.25 20.66
C GLU A 89 1.75 -16.12 19.40
N TYR A 90 2.80 -15.91 18.60
CA TYR A 90 2.97 -16.65 17.35
C TYR A 90 3.03 -18.15 17.59
N SER A 91 3.95 -18.57 18.45
CA SER A 91 4.20 -19.98 18.77
C SER A 91 2.97 -20.63 19.42
N TYR A 92 2.38 -19.96 20.41
CA TYR A 92 1.22 -20.46 21.14
C TYR A 92 0.01 -20.67 20.23
N TYR A 93 -0.39 -19.62 19.48
CA TYR A 93 -1.58 -19.72 18.65
C TYR A 93 -1.37 -20.60 17.42
N PHE A 94 -0.15 -20.69 16.88
CA PHE A 94 0.12 -21.59 15.76
C PHE A 94 -0.04 -23.06 16.15
N GLU A 95 0.48 -23.46 17.31
CA GLU A 95 0.32 -24.82 17.83
C GLU A 95 -1.12 -25.14 18.21
N ARG A 96 -1.83 -24.18 18.83
CA ARG A 96 -3.23 -24.35 19.18
C ARG A 96 -4.14 -24.43 17.96
N ALA A 97 -3.84 -23.69 16.89
CA ALA A 97 -4.58 -23.77 15.63
C ALA A 97 -4.30 -25.06 14.87
N PHE A 98 -3.07 -25.58 14.94
CA PHE A 98 -2.61 -26.75 14.20
C PHE A 98 -1.64 -27.59 15.05
N ALA A 99 -2.15 -28.66 15.66
CA ALA A 99 -1.34 -29.52 16.53
C ALA A 99 -0.22 -30.25 15.76
N SER A 100 -0.55 -30.80 14.59
CA SER A 100 0.38 -31.58 13.78
C SER A 100 1.47 -30.70 13.14
N PRO A 101 2.77 -31.09 13.21
CA PRO A 101 3.83 -30.44 12.44
C PRO A 101 3.59 -30.45 10.92
N VAL A 102 2.92 -31.49 10.40
CA VAL A 102 2.62 -31.63 8.98
C VAL A 102 1.61 -30.57 8.55
N ASP A 103 0.50 -30.42 9.28
CA ASP A 103 -0.54 -29.43 8.99
C ASP A 103 0.02 -28.00 9.03
N ARG A 104 0.92 -27.74 9.98
CA ARG A 104 1.63 -26.46 10.10
C ARG A 104 2.50 -26.19 8.87
N SER A 105 3.27 -27.18 8.42
CA SER A 105 4.10 -27.08 7.22
C SER A 105 3.24 -26.84 5.98
N GLU A 106 2.15 -27.61 5.82
CA GLU A 106 1.22 -27.46 4.70
C GLU A 106 0.57 -26.07 4.70
N TYR A 107 0.13 -25.59 5.87
CA TYR A 107 -0.44 -24.27 6.01
C TYR A 107 0.53 -23.16 5.58
N ILE A 108 1.78 -23.19 6.07
CA ILE A 108 2.81 -22.21 5.66
C ILE A 108 3.12 -22.32 4.18
N GLY A 109 3.16 -23.54 3.63
CA GLY A 109 3.31 -23.78 2.19
C GLY A 109 2.19 -23.11 1.38
N GLN A 110 0.94 -23.21 1.84
CA GLN A 110 -0.19 -22.53 1.20
C GLN A 110 -0.07 -21.00 1.30
N GLN A 111 0.33 -20.46 2.45
CA GLN A 111 0.48 -19.00 2.65
C GLN A 111 1.62 -18.39 1.83
N THR A 112 2.63 -19.19 1.48
CA THR A 112 3.77 -18.75 0.66
C THR A 112 3.58 -19.10 -0.82
N SER A 113 2.55 -19.87 -1.17
CA SER A 113 2.23 -20.23 -2.56
C SER A 113 1.77 -19.01 -3.36
N GLY A 114 2.19 -18.93 -4.62
CA GLY A 114 1.80 -17.83 -5.51
C GLY A 114 2.53 -16.51 -5.29
N MET A 115 3.47 -16.43 -4.34
CA MET A 115 4.32 -15.26 -4.10
C MET A 115 4.97 -14.75 -5.39
N GLN A 116 4.93 -13.43 -5.59
CA GLN A 116 5.55 -12.76 -6.74
C GLN A 116 6.63 -11.77 -6.30
N LEU A 117 7.76 -11.74 -7.02
CA LEU A 117 8.83 -10.78 -6.72
C LEU A 117 8.36 -9.35 -6.97
N THR A 118 8.40 -8.55 -5.90
CA THR A 118 8.01 -7.14 -5.94
C THR A 118 9.13 -6.26 -6.51
N TYR A 119 8.87 -4.95 -6.62
CA TYR A 119 9.87 -3.99 -7.08
C TYR A 119 11.13 -4.01 -6.19
N GLY A 120 10.97 -4.02 -4.86
CA GLY A 120 12.10 -4.06 -3.93
C GLY A 120 12.96 -5.30 -4.09
N HIS A 121 12.35 -6.47 -4.32
CA HIS A 121 13.09 -7.71 -4.61
C HIS A 121 13.92 -7.58 -5.89
N LYS A 122 13.35 -7.03 -6.96
CA LYS A 122 14.08 -6.81 -8.22
C LYS A 122 15.26 -5.85 -8.02
N VAL A 123 15.09 -4.77 -7.24
CA VAL A 123 16.18 -3.85 -6.89
C VAL A 123 17.30 -4.57 -6.15
N ILE A 124 16.95 -5.38 -5.15
CA ILE A 124 17.93 -6.18 -4.40
C ILE A 124 18.71 -7.09 -5.35
N GLY A 125 18.03 -7.77 -6.28
CA GLY A 125 18.70 -8.62 -7.28
C GLY A 125 19.73 -7.85 -8.09
N ILE A 126 19.40 -6.65 -8.57
CA ILE A 126 20.34 -5.78 -9.28
C ILE A 126 21.54 -5.42 -8.39
N LEU A 127 21.30 -5.01 -7.16
CA LEU A 127 22.36 -4.69 -6.21
C LEU A 127 23.24 -5.91 -5.86
N MET A 128 22.68 -7.12 -5.85
CA MET A 128 23.45 -8.36 -5.70
C MET A 128 24.35 -8.58 -6.92
N LYS A 129 23.84 -8.40 -8.14
CA LYS A 129 24.63 -8.53 -9.39
C LYS A 129 25.83 -7.59 -9.39
N HIS A 130 25.64 -6.36 -8.92
CA HIS A 130 26.72 -5.36 -8.82
C HIS A 130 27.56 -5.46 -7.54
N ARG A 131 27.38 -6.50 -6.72
CA ARG A 131 28.13 -6.72 -5.46
C ARG A 131 27.94 -5.64 -4.40
N PHE A 132 26.85 -4.87 -4.47
CA PHE A 132 26.47 -3.93 -3.42
C PHE A 132 25.68 -4.58 -2.29
N ILE A 133 25.06 -5.74 -2.54
CA ILE A 133 24.48 -6.60 -1.51
C ILE A 133 25.14 -7.97 -1.60
N ASN A 134 26.01 -8.27 -0.64
CA ASN A 134 26.83 -9.49 -0.66
C ASN A 134 26.37 -10.55 0.34
N ILE A 135 25.73 -10.15 1.44
CA ILE A 135 25.28 -11.08 2.49
C ILE A 135 23.85 -10.70 2.87
N ILE A 136 22.95 -11.67 2.72
CA ILE A 136 21.55 -11.56 3.11
C ILE A 136 21.26 -12.60 4.18
N PHE A 137 20.66 -12.19 5.28
CA PHE A 137 20.03 -13.04 6.27
C PHE A 137 18.51 -12.91 6.15
N THR A 138 17.78 -13.99 6.40
CA THR A 138 16.32 -13.94 6.47
C THR A 138 15.76 -15.01 7.39
N THR A 139 14.65 -14.70 8.06
CA THR A 139 13.84 -15.69 8.81
C THR A 139 12.59 -16.11 8.03
N ASN A 140 12.46 -15.71 6.77
CA ASN A 140 11.26 -15.97 5.98
C ASN A 140 11.26 -17.41 5.47
N PHE A 141 10.08 -18.04 5.52
CA PHE A 141 9.87 -19.38 4.96
C PHE A 141 9.80 -19.38 3.43
N ASP A 142 9.35 -18.27 2.85
CA ASP A 142 9.29 -18.09 1.41
C ASP A 142 10.69 -18.12 0.76
N LYS A 143 10.73 -18.23 -0.57
CA LYS A 143 11.96 -18.26 -1.36
C LYS A 143 12.23 -16.93 -2.08
N ALA A 144 11.79 -15.78 -1.54
CA ALA A 144 11.81 -14.52 -2.28
C ALA A 144 13.23 -14.10 -2.69
N PHE A 145 14.20 -14.22 -1.79
CA PHE A 145 15.58 -13.82 -2.06
C PHE A 145 16.31 -14.82 -2.95
N GLU A 146 16.03 -16.11 -2.80
CA GLU A 146 16.56 -17.17 -3.66
C GLU A 146 16.01 -17.03 -5.09
N ASN A 147 14.71 -16.77 -5.24
CA ASN A 147 14.09 -16.49 -6.53
C ASN A 147 14.62 -15.20 -7.15
N THR A 148 14.91 -14.19 -6.32
CA THR A 148 15.56 -12.94 -6.75
C THR A 148 16.95 -13.23 -7.32
N ALA A 149 17.76 -14.02 -6.62
CA ALA A 149 19.09 -14.41 -7.08
C ALA A 149 19.01 -15.27 -8.35
N ALA A 150 18.16 -16.29 -8.36
CA ALA A 150 17.96 -17.16 -9.53
C ALA A 150 17.47 -16.40 -10.78
N GLY A 151 16.66 -15.34 -10.60
CA GLY A 151 16.22 -14.48 -11.69
C GLY A 151 17.33 -13.56 -12.24
N GLN A 152 18.38 -13.30 -11.46
CA GLN A 152 19.44 -12.36 -11.82
C GLN A 152 20.74 -13.03 -12.29
N PHE A 153 21.04 -14.21 -11.76
CA PHE A 153 22.27 -14.94 -12.05
C PHE A 153 21.99 -16.15 -12.95
N SER A 154 22.71 -16.23 -14.08
CA SER A 154 22.52 -17.32 -15.04
C SER A 154 23.18 -18.64 -14.61
N LYS A 155 24.17 -18.60 -13.70
CA LYS A 155 24.84 -19.79 -13.18
C LYS A 155 24.61 -19.92 -11.68
N LEU A 156 24.41 -21.16 -11.23
CA LEU A 156 24.23 -21.49 -9.81
C LEU A 156 25.51 -21.24 -8.96
N GLU A 157 26.67 -21.12 -9.60
CA GLU A 157 27.95 -20.84 -8.95
C GLU A 157 28.23 -19.34 -8.75
N ASP A 158 27.37 -18.47 -9.29
CA ASP A 158 27.49 -17.01 -9.16
C ASP A 158 26.84 -16.46 -7.88
N TRP A 159 26.05 -17.27 -7.17
CA TRP A 159 25.43 -16.94 -5.88
C TRP A 159 25.30 -18.19 -4.99
N TYR A 160 25.13 -18.00 -3.69
CA TYR A 160 25.15 -19.09 -2.71
C TYR A 160 23.96 -19.00 -1.76
N ALA A 161 23.47 -20.14 -1.29
CA ALA A 161 22.42 -20.24 -0.27
C ALA A 161 22.84 -21.20 0.84
N ALA A 162 22.39 -20.91 2.06
CA ALA A 162 22.51 -21.80 3.21
C ALA A 162 21.22 -21.77 4.02
N ASP A 163 20.78 -22.94 4.46
CA ASP A 163 19.63 -23.20 5.32
C ASP A 163 19.98 -24.27 6.34
N ILE A 164 18.99 -24.80 7.07
CA ILE A 164 19.22 -25.76 8.17
C ILE A 164 19.77 -27.10 7.72
N GLU A 165 19.60 -27.45 6.45
CA GLU A 165 20.17 -28.69 5.90
C GLU A 165 21.61 -28.47 5.43
N SER A 166 22.06 -27.21 5.35
CA SER A 166 23.30 -26.82 4.67
C SER A 166 24.16 -25.80 5.44
N GLY A 167 24.00 -25.70 6.77
CA GLY A 167 24.74 -24.77 7.63
C GLY A 167 26.27 -24.86 7.51
N GLU A 168 26.83 -26.07 7.46
CA GLU A 168 28.27 -26.31 7.20
C GLU A 168 28.72 -25.70 5.87
N ASN A 169 27.94 -25.90 4.80
CA ASN A 169 28.25 -25.33 3.49
C ASN A 169 28.18 -23.80 3.53
N GLY A 170 27.19 -23.25 4.24
CA GLY A 170 27.08 -21.82 4.52
C GLY A 170 28.33 -21.26 5.19
N MET A 171 28.85 -21.93 6.21
CA MET A 171 30.08 -21.53 6.90
C MET A 171 31.28 -21.55 5.95
N ARG A 172 31.42 -22.61 5.14
CA ARG A 172 32.48 -22.70 4.12
C ARG A 172 32.37 -21.58 3.08
N PHE A 173 31.17 -21.24 2.63
CA PHE A 173 30.94 -20.13 1.70
C PHE A 173 31.32 -18.79 2.34
N LEU A 174 30.96 -18.58 3.61
CA LEU A 174 31.34 -17.38 4.36
C LEU A 174 32.86 -17.24 4.41
N GLN A 175 33.57 -18.28 4.85
CA GLN A 175 35.02 -18.32 5.06
C GLN A 175 35.83 -18.23 3.76
N SER A 176 35.35 -18.84 2.68
CA SER A 176 36.00 -18.78 1.36
C SER A 176 35.73 -17.49 0.57
N GLY A 177 34.99 -16.54 1.15
CA GLY A 177 34.65 -15.28 0.48
C GLY A 177 33.65 -15.40 -0.66
N LYS A 178 32.95 -16.53 -0.77
CA LYS A 178 31.91 -16.78 -1.79
C LYS A 178 30.69 -15.90 -1.55
N ARG A 179 30.40 -15.00 -2.49
CA ARG A 179 29.32 -14.00 -2.43
C ARG A 179 28.64 -13.86 -3.81
N PRO A 180 27.43 -13.29 -3.90
CA PRO A 180 26.52 -13.03 -2.79
C PRO A 180 26.03 -14.34 -2.13
N ILE A 181 25.78 -14.30 -0.82
CA ILE A 181 25.27 -15.44 -0.04
C ILE A 181 23.96 -15.06 0.66
N ILE A 182 22.97 -15.95 0.58
CA ILE A 182 21.69 -15.86 1.29
C ILE A 182 21.68 -16.93 2.38
N VAL A 183 21.47 -16.52 3.63
CA VAL A 183 21.48 -17.39 4.81
C VAL A 183 20.09 -17.34 5.45
N LYS A 184 19.38 -18.47 5.40
CA LYS A 184 18.06 -18.61 6.02
C LYS A 184 18.22 -19.08 7.44
N LEU A 185 17.94 -18.18 8.38
CA LEU A 185 17.89 -18.47 9.80
C LEU A 185 16.54 -19.09 10.15
N HIS A 186 16.54 -19.99 11.13
CA HIS A 186 15.32 -20.54 11.69
C HIS A 186 14.98 -19.75 12.95
N GLY A 187 13.75 -19.26 13.03
CA GLY A 187 13.34 -18.46 14.19
C GLY A 187 13.16 -19.29 15.46
N ASP A 188 12.92 -18.59 16.58
CA ASP A 188 12.63 -19.14 17.91
C ASP A 188 11.62 -20.30 17.93
N TYR A 189 10.56 -20.22 17.12
CA TYR A 189 9.56 -21.27 16.97
C TYR A 189 10.17 -22.61 16.52
N PHE A 190 11.09 -22.56 15.57
CA PHE A 190 11.81 -23.73 15.11
C PHE A 190 12.90 -24.09 16.12
N SER A 191 13.62 -23.11 16.67
CA SER A 191 14.71 -23.33 17.65
C SER A 191 14.24 -24.07 18.91
N THR A 192 13.04 -23.79 19.41
CA THR A 192 12.44 -24.49 20.57
C THR A 192 12.05 -25.93 20.26
N LYS A 193 11.56 -26.22 19.04
CA LYS A 193 11.28 -27.59 18.59
C LYS A 193 12.54 -28.35 18.15
N LEU A 194 13.56 -27.65 17.65
CA LEU A 194 14.87 -28.17 17.26
C LEU A 194 15.60 -28.83 18.42
N LYS A 195 15.39 -28.35 19.66
CA LYS A 195 15.89 -29.01 20.89
C LYS A 195 15.53 -30.49 21.01
N ASN A 196 14.45 -30.92 20.33
CA ASN A 196 13.98 -32.31 20.29
C ASN A 196 14.25 -33.02 18.95
N THR A 197 15.02 -32.40 18.05
CA THR A 197 15.43 -33.00 16.76
C THR A 197 16.83 -33.60 16.86
N SER A 198 17.32 -34.24 15.77
CA SER A 198 18.65 -34.85 15.75
C SER A 198 19.76 -33.85 16.09
N GLU A 199 20.82 -34.33 16.73
CA GLU A 199 22.01 -33.53 17.08
C GLU A 199 22.63 -32.84 15.84
N GLU A 200 22.53 -33.47 14.68
CA GLU A 200 22.93 -32.90 13.40
C GLU A 200 22.16 -31.62 13.07
N LEU A 201 20.84 -31.61 13.13
CA LEU A 201 20.01 -30.44 12.82
C LEU A 201 20.25 -29.29 13.81
N GLN A 202 20.42 -29.62 15.10
CA GLN A 202 20.79 -28.62 16.12
C GLN A 202 22.15 -27.98 15.82
N THR A 203 23.11 -28.79 15.39
CA THR A 203 24.46 -28.32 15.02
C THR A 203 24.41 -27.44 13.77
N GLN A 204 23.62 -27.79 12.75
CA GLN A 204 23.47 -26.97 11.55
C GLN A 204 22.82 -25.62 11.86
N ASP A 205 21.78 -25.61 12.68
CA ASP A 205 21.11 -24.39 13.13
C ASP A 205 22.04 -23.47 13.94
N GLN A 206 22.86 -24.04 14.83
CA GLN A 206 23.90 -23.29 15.53
C GLN A 206 24.90 -22.65 14.57
N LYS A 207 25.30 -23.36 13.49
CA LYS A 207 26.22 -22.80 12.47
C LYS A 207 25.61 -21.62 11.73
N LEU A 208 24.32 -21.64 11.44
CA LEU A 208 23.63 -20.52 10.80
C LEU A 208 23.67 -19.25 11.67
N ARG A 209 23.43 -19.39 12.99
CA ARG A 209 23.60 -18.30 13.95
C ARG A 209 25.05 -17.84 14.08
N GLU A 210 26.01 -18.77 14.02
CA GLU A 210 27.44 -18.45 14.02
C GLU A 210 27.83 -17.62 12.78
N ILE A 211 27.30 -17.93 11.60
CA ILE A 211 27.51 -17.14 10.37
C ILE A 211 27.03 -15.70 10.57
N LEU A 212 25.88 -15.50 11.22
CA LEU A 212 25.38 -14.17 11.58
C LEU A 212 26.35 -13.44 12.52
N ALA A 213 26.77 -14.09 13.61
CA ALA A 213 27.70 -13.52 14.58
C ALA A 213 29.04 -13.11 13.96
N LEU A 214 29.64 -13.99 13.14
CA LEU A 214 30.90 -13.71 12.43
C LEU A 214 30.75 -12.56 11.43
N THR A 215 29.60 -12.46 10.76
CA THR A 215 29.32 -11.36 9.84
C THR A 215 29.23 -10.04 10.58
N ILE A 216 28.49 -9.97 11.68
CA ILE A 216 28.34 -8.77 12.52
C ILE A 216 29.68 -8.29 13.09
N ASN A 217 30.60 -9.21 13.38
CA ASN A 217 31.94 -8.85 13.86
C ASN A 217 32.81 -8.14 12.80
N THR A 218 32.47 -8.26 11.52
CA THR A 218 33.28 -7.74 10.40
C THR A 218 32.53 -6.75 9.50
N LYS A 219 31.20 -6.64 9.65
CA LYS A 219 30.31 -5.83 8.81
C LYS A 219 29.28 -5.11 9.69
N GLY A 220 28.74 -3.99 9.19
CA GLY A 220 27.49 -3.45 9.73
C GLY A 220 26.29 -4.27 9.28
N LEU A 221 25.12 -4.00 9.87
CA LEU A 221 23.88 -4.73 9.63
C LEU A 221 22.73 -3.77 9.35
N CYS A 222 22.03 -3.99 8.23
CA CYS A 222 20.80 -3.31 7.87
C CYS A 222 19.62 -4.27 8.07
N VAL A 223 18.67 -3.95 8.95
CA VAL A 223 17.54 -4.81 9.30
C VAL A 223 16.24 -4.20 8.79
N MET A 224 15.53 -4.90 7.90
CA MET A 224 14.31 -4.39 7.27
C MET A 224 13.20 -5.43 7.25
N GLY A 225 11.99 -5.04 7.66
CA GLY A 225 10.83 -5.95 7.68
C GLY A 225 10.88 -7.03 8.77
N TYR A 226 11.86 -7.00 9.65
CA TYR A 226 11.96 -7.87 10.82
C TYR A 226 11.44 -7.14 12.07
N SER A 227 10.60 -7.81 12.86
CA SER A 227 9.92 -7.20 14.01
C SER A 227 10.76 -7.20 15.28
N GLY A 228 11.77 -8.07 15.39
CA GLY A 228 12.55 -8.26 16.62
C GLY A 228 11.86 -9.13 17.68
N ARG A 229 10.87 -9.96 17.29
CA ARG A 229 10.16 -10.85 18.22
C ARG A 229 10.91 -12.15 18.55
N ASP A 230 11.83 -12.56 17.68
CA ASP A 230 12.47 -13.86 17.78
C ASP A 230 13.75 -13.76 18.60
N SER A 231 13.69 -14.35 19.80
CA SER A 231 14.77 -14.34 20.80
C SER A 231 16.08 -14.93 20.26
N SER A 232 16.02 -15.99 19.45
CA SER A 232 17.22 -16.66 18.96
C SER A 232 18.11 -15.77 18.09
N VAL A 233 17.50 -14.83 17.37
CA VAL A 233 18.20 -13.82 16.57
C VAL A 233 18.59 -12.63 17.44
N MET A 234 17.67 -12.13 18.27
CA MET A 234 17.94 -10.96 19.12
C MET A 234 19.07 -11.21 20.12
N ASP A 235 19.18 -12.42 20.67
CA ASP A 235 20.28 -12.84 21.54
C ASP A 235 21.63 -12.73 20.83
N VAL A 236 21.72 -13.16 19.56
CA VAL A 236 22.95 -13.02 18.77
C VAL A 236 23.33 -11.56 18.58
N LEU A 237 22.35 -10.67 18.34
CA LEU A 237 22.60 -9.24 18.19
C LEU A 237 23.10 -8.62 19.50
N HIS A 238 22.50 -8.97 20.65
CA HIS A 238 22.91 -8.50 21.97
C HIS A 238 24.27 -9.03 22.40
N GLU A 239 24.56 -10.32 22.18
CA GLU A 239 25.88 -10.89 22.46
C GLU A 239 26.96 -10.20 21.63
N ALA A 240 26.67 -9.90 20.36
CA ALA A 240 27.59 -9.14 19.53
C ALA A 240 27.86 -7.75 20.09
N LEU A 241 26.92 -7.12 20.82
CA LEU A 241 27.17 -5.81 21.43
C LEU A 241 28.32 -5.81 22.44
N LYS A 242 28.58 -6.95 23.11
CA LYS A 242 29.68 -7.11 24.08
C LYS A 242 31.07 -7.09 23.43
N ILE A 243 31.15 -7.34 22.13
CA ILE A 243 32.40 -7.32 21.36
C ILE A 243 32.64 -5.90 20.87
N SER A 244 33.78 -5.29 21.25
CA SER A 244 34.09 -3.89 20.93
C SER A 244 34.19 -3.61 19.42
N SER A 245 34.64 -4.58 18.63
CA SER A 245 34.85 -4.43 17.18
C SER A 245 33.62 -4.74 16.32
N SER A 246 32.48 -5.10 16.91
CA SER A 246 31.31 -5.49 16.13
C SER A 246 30.52 -4.30 15.59
N PHE A 247 29.74 -4.55 14.53
CA PHE A 247 29.04 -3.55 13.72
C PHE A 247 29.95 -2.42 13.19
N PRO A 248 31.14 -2.70 12.60
CA PRO A 248 32.04 -1.66 12.12
C PRO A 248 31.43 -0.77 11.01
N GLY A 249 30.40 -1.26 10.30
CA GLY A 249 29.64 -0.49 9.30
C GLY A 249 28.41 0.25 9.86
N GLY A 250 28.05 0.01 11.13
CA GLY A 250 26.85 0.49 11.80
C GLY A 250 25.70 -0.53 11.86
N LEU A 251 24.70 -0.25 12.71
CA LEU A 251 23.46 -1.00 12.85
C LEU A 251 22.27 -0.10 12.44
N PHE A 252 21.62 -0.43 11.34
CA PHE A 252 20.51 0.36 10.81
C PHE A 252 19.23 -0.46 10.85
N TRP A 253 18.23 -0.01 11.61
CA TRP A 253 16.97 -0.70 11.72
C TRP A 253 15.86 0.08 11.05
N PHE A 254 15.30 -0.47 9.99
CA PHE A 254 14.28 0.18 9.18
C PHE A 254 12.89 -0.03 9.79
N ILE A 255 12.22 1.08 10.09
CA ILE A 255 10.88 1.10 10.71
C ILE A 255 9.90 1.85 9.82
N ARG A 256 8.61 1.49 9.90
CA ARG A 256 7.58 2.19 9.13
C ARG A 256 7.34 3.58 9.72
N ALA A 257 7.21 4.59 8.87
CA ALA A 257 6.88 5.95 9.29
C ALA A 257 5.62 5.97 10.17
N GLY A 258 5.71 6.56 11.36
CA GLY A 258 4.63 6.63 12.33
C GLY A 258 4.38 5.35 13.16
N SER A 259 5.21 4.31 13.00
CA SER A 259 5.22 3.14 13.87
C SER A 259 6.27 3.27 14.97
N LYS A 260 6.04 2.61 16.11
CA LYS A 260 7.07 2.43 17.15
C LYS A 260 7.67 1.03 17.01
N PRO A 261 9.00 0.88 17.06
CA PRO A 261 9.61 -0.44 17.17
C PRO A 261 9.21 -1.12 18.50
N LEU A 262 9.40 -2.44 18.58
CA LEU A 262 9.17 -3.16 19.83
C LEU A 262 10.18 -2.70 20.91
N PRO A 263 9.81 -2.78 22.20
CA PRO A 263 10.69 -2.39 23.30
C PRO A 263 12.09 -3.04 23.23
N GLU A 264 12.14 -4.30 22.80
CA GLU A 264 13.38 -5.06 22.63
C GLU A 264 14.31 -4.44 21.57
N VAL A 265 13.74 -3.95 20.46
CA VAL A 265 14.49 -3.27 19.39
C VAL A 265 14.96 -1.91 19.86
N GLU A 266 14.14 -1.16 20.62
CA GLU A 266 14.57 0.10 21.23
C GLU A 266 15.73 -0.13 22.21
N ALA A 267 15.65 -1.18 23.03
CA ALA A 267 16.71 -1.56 23.96
C ALA A 267 18.00 -1.90 23.23
N LEU A 268 17.95 -2.70 22.16
CA LEU A 268 19.11 -3.06 21.33
C LEU A 268 19.79 -1.82 20.74
N ILE A 269 19.02 -0.91 20.13
CA ILE A 269 19.58 0.31 19.51
C ILE A 269 20.21 1.22 20.58
N ASN A 270 19.54 1.41 21.71
CA ASN A 270 20.09 2.22 22.81
C ASN A 270 21.35 1.60 23.40
N ALA A 271 21.40 0.27 23.57
CA ALA A 271 22.57 -0.45 24.03
C ALA A 271 23.74 -0.33 23.04
N ALA A 272 23.47 -0.42 21.73
CA ALA A 272 24.48 -0.22 20.70
C ALA A 272 25.10 1.19 20.77
N ILE A 273 24.27 2.22 20.90
CA ILE A 273 24.73 3.61 21.08
C ILE A 273 25.56 3.74 22.35
N ALA A 274 25.13 3.16 23.48
CA ALA A 274 25.86 3.18 24.74
C ALA A 274 27.24 2.48 24.64
N CYS A 275 27.35 1.45 23.79
CA CYS A 275 28.60 0.79 23.45
C CYS A 275 29.43 1.54 22.38
N ASN A 276 29.13 2.81 22.09
CA ASN A 276 29.79 3.65 21.08
C ASN A 276 29.73 3.10 19.65
N LYS A 277 28.66 2.38 19.29
CA LYS A 277 28.43 1.88 17.93
C LYS A 277 27.52 2.85 17.18
N HIS A 278 27.78 3.01 15.88
CA HIS A 278 26.86 3.77 15.03
C HIS A 278 25.57 2.96 14.86
N ALA A 279 24.49 3.36 15.53
CA ALA A 279 23.22 2.66 15.46
C ALA A 279 22.05 3.64 15.31
N GLU A 280 21.19 3.40 14.34
CA GLU A 280 20.11 4.32 13.96
C GLU A 280 18.84 3.57 13.55
N LEU A 281 17.69 4.16 13.91
CA LEU A 281 16.42 3.81 13.31
C LEU A 281 16.26 4.60 12.00
N VAL A 282 15.84 3.94 10.92
CA VAL A 282 15.62 4.57 9.61
C VAL A 282 14.15 4.50 9.24
N GLU A 283 13.50 5.64 9.02
CA GLU A 283 12.08 5.66 8.66
C GLU A 283 11.85 5.39 7.18
N ILE A 284 10.92 4.48 6.88
CA ILE A 284 10.48 4.13 5.52
C ILE A 284 8.95 4.11 5.40
N GLU A 285 8.40 4.37 4.22
CA GLU A 285 6.95 4.24 4.00
C GLU A 285 6.52 2.78 3.85
N ASN A 286 7.20 2.05 2.96
CA ASN A 286 7.05 0.61 2.75
C ASN A 286 8.32 0.04 2.09
N PHE A 287 8.40 -1.29 1.98
CA PHE A 287 9.55 -1.99 1.42
C PHE A 287 9.91 -1.56 -0.01
N ASP A 288 8.93 -1.53 -0.91
CA ASP A 288 9.16 -1.25 -2.34
C ASP A 288 9.59 0.21 -2.59
N THR A 289 8.94 1.16 -1.92
CA THR A 289 9.30 2.59 -1.99
C THR A 289 10.70 2.86 -1.41
N ALA A 290 11.05 2.20 -0.30
CA ALA A 290 12.38 2.31 0.28
C ALA A 290 13.46 1.88 -0.71
N TRP A 291 13.29 0.73 -1.36
CA TRP A 291 14.23 0.26 -2.37
C TRP A 291 14.25 1.12 -3.64
N ALA A 292 13.12 1.71 -4.02
CA ALA A 292 13.05 2.69 -5.10
C ALA A 292 13.85 3.97 -4.82
N ASP A 293 13.99 4.36 -3.55
CA ASP A 293 14.84 5.49 -3.15
C ASP A 293 16.30 5.08 -2.95
N ILE A 294 16.55 3.89 -2.38
CA ILE A 294 17.91 3.36 -2.19
C ILE A 294 18.65 3.21 -3.52
N ILE A 295 17.99 2.69 -4.55
CA ILE A 295 18.63 2.47 -5.86
C ILE A 295 19.07 3.79 -6.52
N LYS A 296 18.38 4.91 -6.23
CA LYS A 296 18.74 6.24 -6.75
C LYS A 296 20.05 6.76 -6.19
N GLY A 297 20.56 6.19 -5.10
CA GLY A 297 21.87 6.54 -4.55
C GLY A 297 23.05 6.04 -5.40
N PHE A 298 22.82 5.09 -6.32
CA PHE A 298 23.88 4.50 -7.13
C PHE A 298 23.94 5.13 -8.53
N ASP A 299 25.07 5.75 -8.84
CA ASP A 299 25.39 6.33 -10.14
C ASP A 299 26.16 5.38 -11.07
N THR A 300 26.78 4.32 -10.50
CA THR A 300 27.59 3.34 -11.24
C THR A 300 26.80 2.22 -11.91
N ILE A 301 25.50 2.10 -11.65
CA ILE A 301 24.66 1.02 -12.20
C ILE A 301 24.22 1.41 -13.62
N ALA A 302 24.51 0.54 -14.60
CA ALA A 302 24.18 0.79 -15.99
C ALA A 302 22.65 0.88 -16.19
N SER A 303 22.20 1.78 -17.06
CA SER A 303 20.78 1.96 -17.35
C SER A 303 20.11 0.70 -17.92
N GLU A 304 20.88 -0.17 -18.58
CA GLU A 304 20.42 -1.47 -19.10
C GLU A 304 20.00 -2.41 -17.96
N ASP A 305 20.77 -2.44 -16.86
CA ASP A 305 20.48 -3.26 -15.67
C ASP A 305 19.29 -2.71 -14.86
N LEU A 306 19.01 -1.41 -14.98
CA LEU A 306 17.79 -0.78 -14.44
C LEU A 306 16.58 -0.96 -15.38
N GLY A 307 16.78 -1.39 -16.62
CA GLY A 307 15.74 -1.65 -17.61
C GLY A 307 14.59 -2.53 -17.07
N PRO A 308 14.88 -3.68 -16.44
CA PRO A 308 13.88 -4.54 -15.79
C PRO A 308 13.11 -3.90 -14.63
N LEU A 309 13.67 -2.89 -13.94
CA LEU A 309 12.93 -2.08 -12.95
C LEU A 309 12.02 -1.05 -13.62
N THR A 310 12.45 -0.57 -14.78
CA THR A 310 11.71 0.34 -15.65
C THR A 310 10.61 -0.39 -16.43
N VAL A 311 10.67 -1.73 -16.47
CA VAL A 311 9.48 -2.57 -16.61
C VAL A 311 8.69 -2.41 -15.31
N THR A 312 8.10 -1.22 -15.16
CA THR A 312 6.70 -1.15 -14.74
C THR A 312 6.04 -2.36 -15.37
N HIS A 313 5.28 -3.13 -14.60
CA HIS A 313 4.10 -3.69 -15.21
C HIS A 313 3.36 -2.46 -15.79
N GLN A 314 3.70 -2.01 -17.00
CA GLN A 314 2.68 -1.81 -18.00
C GLN A 314 1.87 -3.06 -17.79
N LEU A 315 0.67 -2.90 -17.22
CA LEU A 315 -0.39 -3.84 -17.50
C LEU A 315 -0.22 -4.09 -18.99
N VAL A 316 0.39 -5.22 -19.34
CA VAL A 316 0.47 -5.63 -20.73
C VAL A 316 -1.00 -5.73 -21.02
N ASN A 317 -1.49 -4.77 -21.79
CA ASN A 317 -2.90 -4.71 -22.11
C ASN A 317 -3.12 -6.02 -22.85
N GLN A 318 -3.58 -7.04 -22.14
CA GLN A 318 -4.00 -8.26 -22.78
C GLN A 318 -5.03 -7.78 -23.79
N PRO A 319 -4.86 -8.12 -25.08
CA PRO A 319 -5.82 -7.72 -26.08
C PRO A 319 -7.18 -8.19 -25.58
N LEU A 320 -8.03 -7.23 -25.25
CA LEU A 320 -9.35 -7.58 -24.74
C LEU A 320 -10.10 -8.32 -25.85
N PRO A 321 -10.94 -9.31 -25.51
CA PRO A 321 -11.78 -9.95 -26.50
C PRO A 321 -12.56 -8.93 -27.35
N ILE A 322 -12.85 -9.28 -28.60
CA ILE A 322 -13.71 -8.44 -29.43
C ILE A 322 -15.11 -8.40 -28.78
N PRO A 323 -15.78 -7.23 -28.72
CA PRO A 323 -17.15 -7.13 -28.22
C PRO A 323 -18.06 -8.21 -28.84
N GLY A 324 -18.46 -9.18 -28.01
CA GLY A 324 -19.27 -10.33 -28.42
C GLY A 324 -20.75 -10.17 -28.07
N LYS A 325 -21.61 -10.94 -28.73
CA LYS A 325 -23.05 -11.05 -28.40
C LYS A 325 -23.38 -12.28 -27.56
N ARG A 326 -22.38 -13.12 -27.25
CA ARG A 326 -22.56 -14.37 -26.52
C ARG A 326 -22.56 -14.11 -25.01
N TYR A 327 -23.47 -14.74 -24.30
CA TYR A 327 -23.53 -14.69 -22.85
C TYR A 327 -22.38 -15.48 -22.22
N PRO A 328 -21.88 -15.07 -21.04
CA PRO A 328 -22.32 -13.90 -20.25
C PRO A 328 -21.75 -12.57 -20.78
N LEU A 329 -22.61 -11.54 -20.86
CA LEU A 329 -22.19 -10.18 -21.19
C LEU A 329 -21.70 -9.47 -19.91
N ILE A 330 -20.48 -8.95 -19.94
CA ILE A 330 -19.90 -8.16 -18.85
C ILE A 330 -19.92 -6.70 -19.27
N ARG A 331 -20.59 -5.85 -18.49
CA ARG A 331 -20.51 -4.39 -18.63
C ARG A 331 -19.60 -3.84 -17.53
N LEU A 332 -18.67 -2.99 -17.91
CA LEU A 332 -17.80 -2.30 -16.96
C LEU A 332 -18.46 -1.01 -16.46
N ASN A 333 -18.12 -0.59 -15.25
CA ASN A 333 -18.54 0.69 -14.68
C ASN A 333 -17.55 1.82 -15.00
N ALA A 334 -16.77 1.67 -16.05
CA ALA A 334 -15.73 2.60 -16.48
C ALA A 334 -16.04 3.17 -17.87
N LEU A 335 -15.99 4.49 -18.00
CA LEU A 335 -16.24 5.23 -19.24
C LEU A 335 -14.93 5.77 -19.81
N GLU A 336 -14.81 5.84 -21.14
CA GLU A 336 -13.62 6.44 -21.76
C GLU A 336 -13.66 7.97 -21.64
N ILE A 337 -12.56 8.56 -21.17
CA ILE A 337 -12.31 10.00 -21.26
C ILE A 337 -11.54 10.23 -22.56
N THR A 338 -12.23 10.68 -23.61
CA THR A 338 -11.66 10.87 -24.94
C THR A 338 -10.75 12.10 -25.01
N GLN A 339 -11.04 13.13 -24.19
CA GLN A 339 -10.21 14.31 -24.05
C GLN A 339 -10.14 14.75 -22.57
N TYR A 340 -8.96 15.14 -22.12
CA TYR A 340 -8.72 15.70 -20.79
C TYR A 340 -7.76 16.91 -20.91
N PRO A 341 -7.73 17.83 -19.94
CA PRO A 341 -6.85 19.00 -20.02
C PRO A 341 -5.38 18.60 -20.10
N ALA A 342 -4.70 19.07 -21.16
CA ALA A 342 -3.27 18.84 -21.36
C ALA A 342 -2.39 19.79 -20.53
N THR A 343 -2.95 20.87 -20.00
CA THR A 343 -2.22 21.85 -19.20
C THR A 343 -3.01 22.28 -17.96
N ALA A 344 -2.28 22.59 -16.90
CA ALA A 344 -2.76 23.32 -15.73
C ALA A 344 -1.99 24.64 -15.59
N ARG A 345 -2.56 25.61 -14.88
CA ARG A 345 -1.82 26.82 -14.52
C ARG A 345 -0.73 26.45 -13.51
N LEU A 346 0.50 26.91 -13.74
CA LEU A 346 1.61 26.83 -12.82
C LEU A 346 1.86 28.22 -12.23
N TYR A 347 1.88 28.29 -10.91
CA TYR A 347 2.26 29.47 -10.15
C TYR A 347 3.57 29.17 -9.43
N ARG A 348 4.69 29.68 -9.97
CA ARG A 348 6.03 29.42 -9.45
C ARG A 348 6.21 30.18 -8.14
N CYS A 349 6.35 29.46 -7.03
CA CYS A 349 6.51 30.04 -5.69
C CYS A 349 7.06 29.00 -4.71
N GLU A 350 7.68 29.47 -3.63
CA GLU A 350 8.03 28.66 -2.47
C GLU A 350 6.85 28.57 -1.50
N ALA A 351 5.74 28.01 -1.97
CA ALA A 351 4.60 27.74 -1.12
C ALA A 351 4.87 26.55 -0.19
N GLY A 352 4.26 26.58 1.00
CA GLY A 352 4.36 25.50 1.96
C GLY A 352 3.60 24.23 1.54
N ASN A 353 3.29 23.38 2.51
CA ASN A 353 2.77 22.04 2.22
C ASN A 353 1.34 22.07 1.61
N MET A 354 0.86 20.91 1.13
CA MET A 354 -0.46 20.79 0.49
C MET A 354 -1.63 21.23 1.39
N LYS A 355 -1.51 21.12 2.72
CA LYS A 355 -2.57 21.53 3.65
C LYS A 355 -2.70 23.05 3.66
N GLU A 356 -1.58 23.77 3.72
CA GLU A 356 -1.55 25.23 3.68
C GLU A 356 -2.15 25.79 2.39
N VAL A 357 -1.81 25.21 1.22
CA VAL A 357 -2.41 25.58 -0.06
C VAL A 357 -3.94 25.46 -0.02
N ARG A 358 -4.48 24.36 0.54
CA ARG A 358 -5.93 24.15 0.67
C ARG A 358 -6.58 25.10 1.67
N GLU A 359 -5.90 25.40 2.77
CA GLU A 359 -6.40 26.32 3.80
C GLU A 359 -6.50 27.74 3.28
N VAL A 360 -5.51 28.19 2.49
CA VAL A 360 -5.51 29.50 1.82
C VAL A 360 -6.71 29.62 0.89
N ILE A 361 -6.92 28.65 -0.01
CA ILE A 361 -8.07 28.64 -0.94
C ILE A 361 -9.39 28.71 -0.16
N LYS A 362 -9.52 27.91 0.91
CA LYS A 362 -10.72 27.87 1.74
C LYS A 362 -10.97 29.20 2.47
N LYS A 363 -9.92 29.84 2.99
CA LYS A 363 -9.99 31.12 3.70
C LYS A 363 -10.44 32.24 2.78
N GLN A 364 -9.94 32.25 1.54
CA GLN A 364 -10.32 33.24 0.52
C GLN A 364 -11.67 32.95 -0.14
N LYS A 365 -12.32 31.81 0.18
CA LYS A 365 -13.56 31.35 -0.46
C LYS A 365 -13.46 31.30 -1.99
N SER A 366 -12.26 31.05 -2.51
CA SER A 366 -12.03 30.97 -3.95
C SER A 366 -12.50 29.62 -4.50
N ASN A 367 -12.92 29.61 -5.76
CA ASN A 367 -13.32 28.38 -6.47
C ASN A 367 -12.12 27.60 -7.03
N LEU A 368 -10.91 28.14 -6.85
CA LEU A 368 -9.64 27.59 -7.30
C LEU A 368 -9.46 26.12 -6.90
N LEU A 369 -8.98 25.30 -7.84
CA LEU A 369 -8.52 23.95 -7.59
C LEU A 369 -7.01 23.92 -7.74
N ALA A 370 -6.26 23.68 -6.67
CA ALA A 370 -4.81 23.64 -6.77
C ALA A 370 -4.15 22.62 -5.85
N VAL A 371 -2.96 22.17 -6.25
CA VAL A 371 -2.10 21.24 -5.50
C VAL A 371 -0.65 21.70 -5.54
N ARG A 372 0.12 21.32 -4.52
CA ARG A 372 1.56 21.62 -4.42
C ARG A 372 2.36 20.63 -5.29
N LYS A 373 3.28 21.13 -6.13
CA LYS A 373 4.39 20.40 -6.78
C LYS A 373 5.77 21.04 -6.51
N LYS A 374 6.86 20.34 -6.82
CA LYS A 374 8.23 20.87 -6.62
C LYS A 374 8.45 22.22 -7.32
N ALA A 375 7.85 22.42 -8.49
CA ALA A 375 7.96 23.65 -9.27
C ALA A 375 7.10 24.82 -8.75
N GLY A 376 6.21 24.59 -7.76
CA GLY A 376 5.28 25.59 -7.24
C GLY A 376 3.87 25.03 -7.02
N ILE A 377 2.86 25.85 -7.26
CA ILE A 377 1.44 25.46 -7.16
C ILE A 377 0.90 25.24 -8.56
N ILE A 378 0.28 24.08 -8.80
CA ILE A 378 -0.42 23.80 -10.07
C ILE A 378 -1.92 23.70 -9.85
N GLY A 379 -2.72 24.16 -10.80
CA GLY A 379 -4.17 24.14 -10.63
C GLY A 379 -5.00 24.65 -11.80
N PHE A 380 -6.28 24.81 -11.50
CA PHE A 380 -7.34 25.24 -12.40
C PHE A 380 -8.17 26.33 -11.74
N GLY A 381 -8.41 27.42 -12.46
CA GLY A 381 -9.13 28.60 -11.98
C GLY A 381 -8.69 29.87 -12.72
N SER A 382 -9.26 31.01 -12.31
CA SER A 382 -8.88 32.30 -12.86
C SER A 382 -7.49 32.73 -12.38
N ASP A 383 -6.77 33.48 -13.19
CA ASP A 383 -5.45 34.00 -12.83
C ASP A 383 -5.56 34.97 -11.63
N ASP A 384 -6.68 35.70 -11.52
CA ASP A 384 -7.00 36.56 -10.37
C ASP A 384 -7.20 35.76 -9.07
N ASP A 385 -7.81 34.57 -9.15
CA ASP A 385 -7.93 33.66 -8.00
C ASP A 385 -6.56 33.15 -7.55
N PHE A 386 -5.67 32.81 -8.49
CA PHE A 386 -4.29 32.42 -8.18
C PHE A 386 -3.54 33.56 -7.47
N LEU A 387 -3.61 34.77 -8.01
CA LEU A 387 -2.97 35.95 -7.44
C LEU A 387 -3.54 36.27 -6.04
N SER A 388 -4.86 36.36 -5.90
CA SER A 388 -5.50 36.69 -4.62
C SER A 388 -5.21 35.66 -3.53
N CYS A 389 -5.15 34.36 -3.88
CA CYS A 389 -4.81 33.30 -2.95
C CYS A 389 -3.32 33.32 -2.57
N PHE A 390 -2.41 33.42 -3.55
CA PHE A 390 -1.01 33.06 -3.34
C PHE A 390 -0.03 34.24 -3.37
N LYS A 391 -0.52 35.48 -3.44
CA LYS A 391 0.32 36.71 -3.45
C LYS A 391 1.25 36.92 -2.23
N HIS A 392 1.19 36.08 -1.21
CA HIS A 392 2.02 36.22 -0.01
C HIS A 392 3.26 35.31 -0.05
N TYR A 393 3.43 34.51 -1.10
CA TYR A 393 4.50 33.51 -1.22
C TYR A 393 5.72 33.96 -2.06
N GLY A 394 5.85 35.22 -2.45
CA GLY A 394 7.07 35.75 -3.11
C GLY A 394 6.80 36.60 -4.35
N ASP A 395 7.78 36.74 -5.26
CA ASP A 395 7.58 37.37 -6.57
C ASP A 395 7.18 36.31 -7.61
N PHE A 396 6.30 36.66 -8.54
CA PHE A 396 5.46 35.70 -9.25
C PHE A 396 5.78 35.54 -10.73
N GLU A 397 5.79 34.28 -11.17
CA GLU A 397 5.74 33.94 -12.59
C GLU A 397 4.59 32.94 -12.82
N MET A 398 3.67 33.33 -13.70
CA MET A 398 2.60 32.45 -14.18
C MET A 398 3.08 31.71 -15.43
N ASP A 399 2.98 30.39 -15.39
CA ASP A 399 3.41 29.49 -16.44
C ASP A 399 2.37 28.38 -16.63
N LEU A 400 2.64 27.39 -17.47
CA LEU A 400 1.81 26.22 -17.70
C LEU A 400 2.54 24.94 -17.26
N TYR A 401 1.85 24.12 -16.49
CA TYR A 401 2.27 22.75 -16.17
C TYR A 401 1.66 21.80 -17.20
N GLN A 402 2.49 21.00 -17.87
CA GLN A 402 2.04 19.97 -18.80
C GLN A 402 1.53 18.75 -18.04
N ILE A 403 0.29 18.34 -18.31
CA ILE A 403 -0.33 17.14 -17.76
C ILE A 403 -0.14 16.01 -18.74
N THR A 404 0.52 14.95 -18.30
CA THR A 404 0.83 13.78 -19.12
C THR A 404 0.05 12.55 -18.65
N SER A 405 0.05 11.48 -19.46
CA SER A 405 -0.52 10.19 -19.05
C SER A 405 0.10 9.65 -17.75
N LYS A 406 1.40 9.90 -17.52
CA LYS A 406 2.11 9.50 -16.29
C LYS A 406 1.49 10.12 -15.04
N ASP A 407 0.97 11.35 -15.13
CA ASP A 407 0.32 12.02 -14.01
C ASP A 407 -0.97 11.33 -13.56
N LEU A 408 -1.59 10.52 -14.45
CA LEU A 408 -2.84 9.79 -14.22
C LEU A 408 -2.64 8.30 -13.89
N MET A 409 -1.44 7.75 -14.15
CA MET A 409 -1.14 6.33 -13.95
C MET A 409 -1.04 5.93 -12.48
N TYR A 410 -0.51 6.80 -11.62
CA TYR A 410 -0.26 6.49 -10.22
C TYR A 410 -1.40 6.98 -9.32
N ASP A 411 -1.90 6.10 -8.44
CA ASP A 411 -3.01 6.40 -7.52
C ASP A 411 -2.66 7.46 -6.45
N ASP A 412 -1.37 7.62 -6.13
CA ASP A 412 -0.83 8.57 -5.14
C ASP A 412 -0.43 9.94 -5.74
N SER A 413 -0.61 10.13 -7.05
CA SER A 413 -0.29 11.38 -7.72
C SER A 413 -1.22 12.52 -7.26
N SER A 414 -0.64 13.58 -6.67
CA SER A 414 -1.39 14.82 -6.38
C SER A 414 -2.00 15.45 -7.64
N THR A 415 -1.44 15.20 -8.82
CA THR A 415 -2.01 15.64 -10.11
C THR A 415 -3.28 14.86 -10.44
N LYS A 416 -3.28 13.54 -10.20
CA LYS A 416 -4.46 12.70 -10.37
C LYS A 416 -5.60 13.17 -9.45
N GLU A 417 -5.30 13.46 -8.18
CA GLU A 417 -6.31 14.00 -7.25
C GLU A 417 -6.91 15.33 -7.75
N LEU A 418 -6.07 16.23 -8.27
CA LEU A 418 -6.51 17.49 -8.91
C LEU A 418 -7.45 17.20 -10.09
N MET A 419 -7.08 16.26 -10.96
CA MET A 419 -7.83 15.88 -12.15
C MET A 419 -9.18 15.24 -11.82
N VAL A 420 -9.22 14.30 -10.85
CA VAL A 420 -10.47 13.67 -10.41
C VAL A 420 -11.39 14.71 -9.78
N THR A 421 -10.84 15.64 -8.98
CA THR A 421 -11.63 16.71 -8.36
C THR A 421 -12.20 17.67 -9.41
N ALA A 422 -11.40 18.06 -10.41
CA ALA A 422 -11.84 18.88 -11.53
C ALA A 422 -12.94 18.18 -12.34
N LEU A 423 -12.72 16.92 -12.72
CA LEU A 423 -13.71 16.12 -13.44
C LEU A 423 -15.02 15.98 -12.66
N ALA A 424 -14.97 15.70 -11.35
CA ALA A 424 -16.15 15.61 -10.51
C ALA A 424 -16.94 16.94 -10.48
N LYS A 425 -16.24 18.07 -10.36
CA LYS A 425 -16.86 19.41 -10.41
C LYS A 425 -17.41 19.74 -11.81
N ALA A 426 -16.73 19.33 -12.87
CA ALA A 426 -17.19 19.50 -14.24
C ALA A 426 -18.48 18.70 -14.51
N ILE A 427 -18.56 17.45 -14.04
CA ILE A 427 -19.74 16.60 -14.19
C ILE A 427 -20.99 17.23 -13.55
N ILE A 428 -20.86 17.82 -12.36
CA ILE A 428 -21.99 18.42 -11.64
C ILE A 428 -22.38 19.81 -12.14
N ASN A 429 -21.56 20.43 -13.01
CA ASN A 429 -21.81 21.80 -13.43
C ASN A 429 -23.16 21.89 -14.18
N ASN A 430 -23.99 22.87 -13.80
CA ASN A 430 -25.38 23.06 -14.26
C ASN A 430 -26.33 21.86 -14.02
N LYS A 431 -26.00 20.95 -13.10
CA LYS A 431 -26.86 19.80 -12.73
C LYS A 431 -27.37 19.94 -11.29
N PRO A 432 -28.45 19.25 -10.90
CA PRO A 432 -28.96 19.25 -9.52
C PRO A 432 -28.08 18.41 -8.57
N LEU A 433 -26.77 18.45 -8.74
CA LEU A 433 -25.79 17.60 -8.06
C LEU A 433 -24.82 18.45 -7.23
N ARG A 434 -24.23 17.84 -6.21
CA ARG A 434 -23.24 18.45 -5.34
C ARG A 434 -22.01 17.54 -5.20
N TYR A 435 -20.84 18.16 -5.21
CA TYR A 435 -19.58 17.50 -4.94
C TYR A 435 -19.33 17.40 -3.43
N LEU A 436 -18.86 16.23 -2.98
CA LEU A 436 -18.47 15.95 -1.61
C LEU A 436 -17.15 15.18 -1.60
N ARG A 437 -16.21 15.62 -0.76
CA ARG A 437 -14.99 14.87 -0.47
C ARG A 437 -15.06 14.22 0.90
N LYS A 438 -14.76 12.92 0.98
CA LYS A 438 -14.66 12.18 2.26
C LYS A 438 -13.35 11.39 2.29
N ARG A 439 -12.35 11.93 3.00
CA ARG A 439 -10.94 11.44 2.95
C ARG A 439 -10.42 11.54 1.51
N GLU A 440 -10.08 10.41 0.90
CA GLU A 440 -9.62 10.28 -0.48
C GLU A 440 -10.77 10.08 -1.48
N ARG A 441 -11.97 9.71 -0.99
CA ARG A 441 -13.13 9.45 -1.84
C ARG A 441 -13.71 10.73 -2.40
N GLN A 442 -13.88 10.75 -3.72
CA GLN A 442 -14.44 11.85 -4.50
C GLN A 442 -15.87 11.46 -4.88
N LEU A 443 -16.86 12.16 -4.30
CA LEU A 443 -18.26 11.74 -4.35
C LEU A 443 -19.12 12.82 -5.00
N ILE A 444 -20.07 12.38 -5.80
CA ILE A 444 -21.16 13.19 -6.35
C ILE A 444 -22.45 12.73 -5.68
N ILE A 445 -23.23 13.67 -5.16
CA ILE A 445 -24.51 13.39 -4.51
C ILE A 445 -25.61 14.28 -5.08
N PRO A 446 -26.90 13.89 -4.98
CA PRO A 446 -28.01 14.80 -5.22
C PRO A 446 -27.88 16.06 -4.34
N ASP A 447 -28.14 17.23 -4.92
CA ASP A 447 -28.23 18.47 -4.12
C ASP A 447 -29.45 18.35 -3.19
N PRO A 448 -29.27 18.41 -1.85
CA PRO A 448 -30.39 18.32 -0.91
C PRO A 448 -31.48 19.37 -1.16
N LYS A 449 -31.15 20.51 -1.76
CA LYS A 449 -32.12 21.56 -2.11
C LYS A 449 -32.94 21.27 -3.37
N LYS A 450 -32.48 20.34 -4.21
CA LYS A 450 -33.07 19.99 -5.51
C LYS A 450 -33.45 18.50 -5.59
N ILE A 451 -33.74 17.87 -4.45
CA ILE A 451 -33.96 16.42 -4.38
C ILE A 451 -35.17 15.95 -5.22
N ASN A 452 -36.14 16.84 -5.47
CA ASN A 452 -37.35 16.58 -6.27
C ASN A 452 -37.17 16.92 -7.76
N ASP A 453 -35.95 17.20 -8.22
CA ASP A 453 -35.67 17.50 -9.62
C ASP A 453 -36.01 16.29 -10.52
N ALA A 454 -36.64 16.55 -11.68
CA ALA A 454 -37.08 15.53 -12.62
C ALA A 454 -35.93 14.63 -13.12
N ASN A 455 -34.69 15.15 -13.10
CA ASN A 455 -33.50 14.36 -13.46
C ASN A 455 -33.31 13.12 -12.56
N PHE A 456 -33.86 13.09 -11.35
CA PHE A 456 -33.74 11.97 -10.43
C PHE A 456 -34.78 10.87 -10.60
N ILE A 457 -35.81 11.06 -11.45
CA ILE A 457 -36.91 10.10 -11.61
C ILE A 457 -36.40 8.70 -11.99
N GLN A 458 -35.49 8.63 -12.97
CA GLN A 458 -34.94 7.34 -13.43
C GLN A 458 -34.08 6.67 -12.34
N LEU A 459 -33.29 7.46 -11.60
CA LEU A 459 -32.46 6.95 -10.52
C LEU A 459 -33.31 6.43 -9.34
N SER A 460 -34.36 7.16 -8.96
CA SER A 460 -35.30 6.70 -7.92
C SER A 460 -36.02 5.42 -8.34
N LYS A 461 -36.47 5.34 -9.60
CA LYS A 461 -37.08 4.12 -10.15
C LYS A 461 -36.11 2.93 -10.10
N ALA A 462 -34.84 3.15 -10.46
CA ALA A 462 -33.80 2.11 -10.42
C ALA A 462 -33.51 1.57 -9.01
N LEU A 463 -33.66 2.42 -7.99
CA LEU A 463 -33.47 2.05 -6.60
C LEU A 463 -34.69 1.34 -6.00
N GLU A 464 -35.83 1.34 -6.70
CA GLU A 464 -37.14 0.88 -6.20
C GLU A 464 -37.50 1.54 -4.85
N SER A 465 -36.95 2.74 -4.62
CA SER A 465 -36.98 3.47 -3.35
C SER A 465 -36.60 4.94 -3.59
N SER A 466 -36.47 5.70 -2.51
CA SER A 466 -36.03 7.09 -2.57
C SER A 466 -34.50 7.21 -2.77
N ILE A 467 -34.05 8.34 -3.33
CA ILE A 467 -32.62 8.69 -3.43
C ILE A 467 -32.04 9.24 -2.11
N THR A 468 -32.91 9.47 -1.12
CA THR A 468 -32.54 9.87 0.25
C THR A 468 -33.57 9.36 1.24
N GLY A 469 -33.16 9.14 2.49
CA GLY A 469 -34.06 8.74 3.56
C GLY A 469 -33.37 8.78 4.92
N TYR A 470 -34.02 8.23 5.94
CA TYR A 470 -33.44 8.08 7.27
C TYR A 470 -33.06 6.61 7.51
N ILE A 471 -31.96 6.39 8.23
CA ILE A 471 -31.64 5.04 8.72
C ILE A 471 -32.74 4.65 9.73
N PRO A 472 -33.31 3.44 9.64
CA PRO A 472 -34.36 3.00 10.54
C PRO A 472 -34.00 3.23 12.01
N ARG A 473 -34.96 3.77 12.78
CA ARG A 473 -34.82 4.07 14.22
C ARG A 473 -33.76 5.11 14.58
N THR A 474 -33.30 5.91 13.62
CA THR A 474 -32.36 7.02 13.87
C THR A 474 -32.83 8.29 13.17
N LYS A 475 -32.17 9.41 13.46
CA LYS A 475 -32.34 10.66 12.69
C LYS A 475 -31.25 10.84 11.62
N LEU A 476 -30.48 9.79 11.31
CA LEU A 476 -29.41 9.86 10.34
C LEU A 476 -29.93 9.86 8.91
N LEU A 477 -29.75 10.97 8.22
CA LEU A 477 -30.05 11.09 6.80
C LEU A 477 -29.02 10.32 5.97
N TRP A 478 -29.48 9.45 5.08
CA TRP A 478 -28.69 8.83 4.04
C TRP A 478 -29.09 9.36 2.66
N THR A 479 -28.17 9.34 1.70
CA THR A 479 -28.43 9.64 0.30
C THR A 479 -27.58 8.77 -0.60
N VAL A 480 -28.09 8.45 -1.79
CA VAL A 480 -27.28 7.80 -2.82
C VAL A 480 -26.16 8.72 -3.28
N ALA A 481 -25.03 8.13 -3.63
CA ALA A 481 -23.85 8.82 -4.10
C ALA A 481 -23.25 8.08 -5.28
N LEU A 482 -22.47 8.79 -6.06
CA LEU A 482 -21.63 8.24 -7.11
C LEU A 482 -20.18 8.56 -6.77
N GLU A 483 -19.41 7.53 -6.47
CA GLU A 483 -17.97 7.66 -6.33
C GLU A 483 -17.34 7.71 -7.71
N VAL A 484 -16.46 8.69 -7.91
CA VAL A 484 -15.80 8.96 -9.18
C VAL A 484 -14.29 8.87 -9.02
N ASN A 485 -13.64 8.18 -9.95
CA ASN A 485 -12.19 8.12 -10.02
C ASN A 485 -11.72 8.09 -11.47
N ILE A 486 -10.45 8.40 -11.72
CA ILE A 486 -9.81 8.26 -13.02
C ILE A 486 -8.79 7.14 -12.91
N HIS A 487 -8.90 6.12 -13.75
CA HIS A 487 -7.90 5.06 -13.87
C HIS A 487 -7.26 5.12 -15.25
N TYR A 488 -5.94 5.01 -15.32
CA TYR A 488 -5.25 4.91 -16.60
C TYR A 488 -4.99 3.43 -16.92
N LEU A 489 -5.82 2.85 -17.77
CA LEU A 489 -5.79 1.44 -18.16
C LEU A 489 -5.93 1.34 -19.68
N LEU A 490 -5.35 0.32 -20.32
CA LEU A 490 -5.50 0.15 -21.78
C LEU A 490 -4.95 1.31 -22.61
N ASN A 491 -3.92 2.00 -22.08
CA ASN A 491 -3.37 3.24 -22.63
C ASN A 491 -4.41 4.37 -22.80
N LYS A 492 -5.47 4.35 -21.98
CA LYS A 492 -6.55 5.33 -22.01
C LYS A 492 -6.93 5.76 -20.59
N PRO A 493 -7.29 7.02 -20.38
CA PRO A 493 -7.90 7.44 -19.13
C PRO A 493 -9.38 7.02 -19.10
N LEU A 494 -9.76 6.31 -18.04
CA LEU A 494 -11.10 5.79 -17.81
C LEU A 494 -11.71 6.45 -16.56
N LEU A 495 -12.90 7.01 -16.70
CA LEU A 495 -13.72 7.47 -15.59
C LEU A 495 -14.44 6.28 -14.96
N GLN A 496 -14.00 5.84 -13.79
CA GLN A 496 -14.69 4.83 -13.01
C GLN A 496 -15.83 5.46 -12.21
N LEU A 497 -17.00 4.83 -12.29
CA LEU A 497 -18.24 5.26 -11.65
C LEU A 497 -18.74 4.16 -10.71
N MET A 498 -18.77 4.41 -9.41
CA MET A 498 -19.24 3.43 -8.43
C MET A 498 -20.42 4.01 -7.63
N PRO A 499 -21.66 3.66 -8.00
CA PRO A 499 -22.82 3.96 -7.17
C PRO A 499 -22.63 3.41 -5.76
N THR A 500 -23.01 4.21 -4.76
CA THR A 500 -22.88 3.87 -3.34
C THR A 500 -23.92 4.64 -2.52
N ILE A 501 -23.92 4.47 -1.20
CA ILE A 501 -24.75 5.23 -0.26
C ILE A 501 -23.85 5.93 0.74
N ILE A 502 -24.15 7.19 1.03
CA ILE A 502 -23.51 7.92 2.11
C ILE A 502 -24.52 8.31 3.18
N VAL A 503 -24.03 8.43 4.40
CA VAL A 503 -24.82 8.80 5.56
C VAL A 503 -24.22 10.07 6.17
N ALA A 504 -25.09 10.96 6.64
CA ALA A 504 -24.73 12.16 7.37
C ALA A 504 -23.82 11.85 8.57
N LYS A 505 -22.95 12.80 8.92
CA LYS A 505 -22.08 12.65 10.09
C LYS A 505 -22.91 12.75 11.36
N THR A 506 -22.56 11.93 12.35
CA THR A 506 -23.12 12.00 13.70
C THR A 506 -21.99 11.93 14.73
N SER A 507 -22.18 12.63 15.85
CA SER A 507 -21.33 12.55 17.03
C SER A 507 -21.78 11.42 17.97
N ASP A 508 -22.98 10.87 17.77
CA ASP A 508 -23.49 9.77 18.58
C ASP A 508 -22.81 8.44 18.17
N VAL A 509 -22.13 7.82 19.13
CA VAL A 509 -21.40 6.57 18.94
C VAL A 509 -22.35 5.41 18.61
N THR A 510 -23.56 5.39 19.17
CA THR A 510 -24.55 4.33 18.93
C THR A 510 -25.09 4.41 17.51
N GLU A 511 -25.48 5.60 17.04
CA GLU A 511 -25.92 5.81 15.67
C GLU A 511 -24.79 5.55 14.65
N LYS A 512 -23.54 5.90 14.98
CA LYS A 512 -22.37 5.66 14.13
C LYS A 512 -22.13 4.17 13.86
N LYS A 513 -22.39 3.29 14.84
CA LYS A 513 -22.29 1.83 14.68
C LYS A 513 -23.32 1.26 13.70
N LEU A 514 -24.45 1.95 13.49
CA LEU A 514 -25.51 1.52 12.57
C LEU A 514 -25.22 1.87 11.10
N VAL A 515 -24.31 2.81 10.83
CA VAL A 515 -24.02 3.32 9.47
C VAL A 515 -23.46 2.25 8.55
N ALA A 516 -22.40 1.55 8.97
CA ALA A 516 -21.73 0.56 8.11
C ALA A 516 -22.60 -0.66 7.80
N PRO A 517 -23.31 -1.27 8.78
CA PRO A 517 -24.28 -2.33 8.50
C PRO A 517 -25.39 -1.90 7.54
N PHE A 518 -25.96 -0.70 7.74
CA PHE A 518 -27.01 -0.18 6.86
C PHE A 518 -26.53 -0.01 5.42
N VAL A 519 -25.37 0.63 5.22
CA VAL A 519 -24.82 0.81 3.85
C VAL A 519 -24.55 -0.55 3.22
N LYS A 520 -23.94 -1.49 3.97
CA LYS A 520 -23.64 -2.84 3.48
C LYS A 520 -24.92 -3.57 3.07
N GLU A 521 -25.95 -3.59 3.91
CA GLU A 521 -27.23 -4.24 3.61
C GLU A 521 -27.93 -3.61 2.41
N ALA A 522 -27.96 -2.28 2.34
CA ALA A 522 -28.59 -1.55 1.26
C ALA A 522 -27.90 -1.79 -0.10
N THR A 523 -26.56 -1.88 -0.12
CA THR A 523 -25.79 -2.16 -1.35
C THR A 523 -25.65 -3.64 -1.66
N ALA A 524 -25.81 -4.55 -0.70
CA ALA A 524 -25.65 -6.00 -0.90
C ALA A 524 -26.65 -6.58 -1.91
N ARG A 525 -27.79 -5.92 -2.10
CA ARG A 525 -28.82 -6.31 -3.07
C ARG A 525 -28.59 -5.75 -4.48
N TRP A 526 -27.53 -4.97 -4.69
CA TRP A 526 -27.18 -4.41 -5.99
C TRP A 526 -26.37 -5.42 -6.81
N PHE A 527 -27.00 -6.55 -7.12
CA PHE A 527 -26.48 -7.51 -8.10
C PHE A 527 -26.42 -6.89 -9.49
N ASN A 528 -25.70 -7.54 -10.42
CA ASN A 528 -25.38 -7.00 -11.76
C ASN A 528 -26.53 -6.24 -12.44
N THR A 529 -27.73 -6.83 -12.55
CA THR A 529 -28.88 -6.17 -13.21
C THR A 529 -29.36 -4.91 -12.49
N LYS A 530 -29.43 -4.94 -11.15
CA LYS A 530 -29.86 -3.79 -10.35
C LYS A 530 -28.78 -2.71 -10.35
N PHE A 531 -27.53 -3.09 -10.19
CA PHE A 531 -26.38 -2.19 -10.28
C PHE A 531 -26.33 -1.49 -11.65
N ASP A 532 -26.54 -2.24 -12.75
CA ASP A 532 -26.60 -1.69 -14.10
C ASP A 532 -27.71 -0.65 -14.26
N THR A 533 -28.89 -0.95 -13.73
CA THR A 533 -30.04 -0.03 -13.77
C THR A 533 -29.76 1.26 -12.98
N ILE A 534 -29.13 1.15 -11.80
CA ILE A 534 -28.72 2.29 -10.98
C ILE A 534 -27.66 3.12 -11.70
N LEU A 535 -26.65 2.46 -12.29
CA LEU A 535 -25.60 3.12 -13.06
C LEU A 535 -26.21 3.85 -14.28
N ASN A 536 -27.17 3.25 -14.98
CA ASN A 536 -27.89 3.92 -16.08
C ASN A 536 -28.67 5.15 -15.60
N GLY A 537 -29.26 5.11 -14.41
CA GLY A 537 -29.88 6.30 -13.79
C GLY A 537 -28.87 7.43 -13.58
N TRP A 538 -27.68 7.12 -13.08
CA TRP A 538 -26.58 8.09 -12.97
C TRP A 538 -26.09 8.60 -14.33
N LEU A 539 -25.92 7.71 -15.30
CA LEU A 539 -25.51 8.08 -16.65
C LEU A 539 -26.54 9.01 -17.32
N LYS A 540 -27.84 8.77 -17.14
CA LYS A 540 -28.88 9.68 -17.65
C LYS A 540 -28.74 11.08 -17.07
N ILE A 541 -28.44 11.20 -15.77
CA ILE A 541 -28.22 12.51 -15.14
C ILE A 541 -26.96 13.18 -15.70
N ILE A 542 -25.88 12.42 -15.92
CA ILE A 542 -24.59 12.97 -16.38
C ILE A 542 -24.64 13.37 -17.87
N PHE A 543 -25.22 12.51 -18.71
CA PHE A 543 -25.17 12.59 -20.17
C PHE A 543 -26.46 13.12 -20.83
N GLY A 544 -27.60 13.07 -20.15
CA GLY A 544 -28.88 13.32 -20.79
C GLY A 544 -29.17 12.26 -21.87
N ASP A 545 -29.38 12.69 -23.10
CA ASP A 545 -29.57 11.82 -24.28
C ASP A 545 -28.31 11.73 -25.16
N GLU A 546 -27.23 12.39 -24.77
CA GLU A 546 -25.99 12.46 -25.54
C GLU A 546 -25.11 11.24 -25.33
N LYS A 547 -24.49 10.76 -26.41
CA LYS A 547 -23.50 9.66 -26.34
C LYS A 547 -22.13 10.14 -25.86
N VAL A 548 -21.81 11.42 -26.04
CA VAL A 548 -20.56 12.05 -25.63
C VAL A 548 -20.89 13.39 -25.01
N VAL A 549 -20.32 13.70 -23.85
CA VAL A 549 -20.48 15.02 -23.24
C VAL A 549 -19.15 15.72 -23.06
N LYS A 550 -19.15 17.01 -23.36
CA LYS A 550 -18.05 17.92 -23.07
C LYS A 550 -18.41 18.73 -21.82
N VAL A 551 -17.66 18.54 -20.74
CA VAL A 551 -17.91 19.17 -19.44
C VAL A 551 -16.72 20.02 -19.02
N SER A 552 -16.99 21.20 -18.47
CA SER A 552 -15.97 22.11 -17.94
C SER A 552 -16.22 22.42 -16.48
N THR A 553 -15.14 22.56 -15.71
CA THR A 553 -15.23 22.74 -14.24
C THR A 553 -15.88 24.06 -13.85
N PHE A 554 -15.57 25.14 -14.57
CA PHE A 554 -16.12 26.47 -14.32
C PHE A 554 -17.07 26.89 -15.45
N SER A 555 -18.20 27.52 -15.13
CA SER A 555 -19.22 27.93 -16.11
C SER A 555 -18.80 29.10 -16.99
N SER A 556 -17.95 29.99 -16.46
CA SER A 556 -17.32 31.10 -17.18
C SER A 556 -15.95 31.37 -16.56
N MET A 557 -14.97 31.77 -17.38
CA MET A 557 -13.63 32.09 -16.90
C MET A 557 -12.89 33.00 -17.89
N THR A 558 -12.28 34.08 -17.39
CA THR A 558 -11.37 34.96 -18.16
C THR A 558 -10.56 35.86 -17.19
N PRO A 559 -9.21 35.92 -17.27
CA PRO A 559 -8.26 34.92 -17.80
C PRO A 559 -7.97 33.78 -16.78
N GLY A 560 -7.44 32.65 -17.24
CA GLY A 560 -7.17 31.46 -16.39
C GLY A 560 -7.01 30.15 -17.16
N VAL A 561 -7.02 29.01 -16.45
CA VAL A 561 -7.10 27.65 -17.04
C VAL A 561 -8.36 26.92 -16.54
N ASN A 562 -9.30 26.63 -17.46
CA ASN A 562 -10.55 25.92 -17.17
C ASN A 562 -10.44 24.50 -17.76
N PRO A 563 -10.37 23.47 -16.92
CA PRO A 563 -10.21 22.10 -17.40
C PRO A 563 -11.52 21.63 -18.01
N THR A 564 -11.41 21.20 -19.27
CA THR A 564 -12.50 20.62 -20.04
C THR A 564 -12.21 19.15 -20.31
N PHE A 565 -13.24 18.32 -20.12
CA PHE A 565 -13.18 16.89 -20.35
C PHE A 565 -14.22 16.51 -21.39
N GLU A 566 -13.89 15.55 -22.23
CA GLU A 566 -14.82 14.88 -23.12
C GLU A 566 -14.92 13.42 -22.70
N ILE A 567 -16.14 12.94 -22.45
CA ILE A 567 -16.40 11.63 -21.87
C ILE A 567 -17.39 10.91 -22.80
N ALA A 568 -17.10 9.67 -23.15
CA ALA A 568 -18.01 8.81 -23.90
C ALA A 568 -18.90 7.99 -22.95
N GLN A 569 -20.20 7.93 -23.21
CA GLN A 569 -21.17 7.15 -22.43
C GLN A 569 -20.99 5.64 -22.64
N THR A 570 -20.37 5.27 -23.76
CA THR A 570 -19.98 3.89 -24.06
C THR A 570 -18.96 3.45 -23.03
N THR A 571 -19.30 2.44 -22.22
CA THR A 571 -18.32 1.88 -21.29
C THR A 571 -17.15 1.35 -22.10
N ALA A 572 -15.93 1.41 -21.55
CA ALA A 572 -14.69 1.06 -22.24
C ALA A 572 -14.69 -0.34 -22.89
N TYR A 573 -15.70 -1.17 -22.57
CA TYR A 573 -15.84 -2.52 -23.06
C TYR A 573 -17.29 -2.96 -23.38
N SER A 574 -18.26 -2.04 -23.48
CA SER A 574 -19.63 -2.37 -23.91
C SER A 574 -19.96 -1.76 -25.26
N ARG A 575 -20.68 -2.52 -26.08
CA ARG A 575 -21.26 -2.16 -27.39
C ARG A 575 -21.62 -0.67 -27.55
N SER A 576 -21.17 -0.06 -28.64
CA SER A 576 -21.84 1.11 -29.25
C SER A 576 -23.19 0.64 -29.79
N TYR A 577 -24.28 1.15 -29.22
CA TYR A 577 -25.64 0.91 -29.71
C TYR A 577 -25.89 1.62 -31.04
#